data_AF-A0A5N8YC23-F1
#
_entry.id   AF-A0A5N8YC23-F1
#
_cell.length_a   1.000
_cell.length_b   1.000
_cell.length_c   1.000
_cell.angle_alpha   90.00
_cell.angle_beta   90.00
_cell.angle_gamma   90.00
#
_symmetry.space_group_name_H-M   'P 1'
#
loop_
_entity.id
_entity.type
_entity.pdbx_description
1 polymer ?
#
loop_
_entity_poly.entity_id
_entity_poly.type
_entity_poly.pdbx_seq_one_letter_code
_entity_poly.pdbx_strand_id
1 'polypeptide(L)' 'MLLAEGTNIKAISERLGHSKVSTTLNVYSHLLPNIQATAAAGLENQLNKHATMALMGVP' A
#
# COMPACT_ATOMS: atom_id res chain seq x y z
N MET A 1 -2.57 4.78 -16.33
CA MET A 1 -1.61 3.65 -16.16
C MET A 1 -2.12 2.81 -15.01
N LEU A 2 -2.18 1.48 -15.16
CA LEU A 2 -2.76 0.56 -14.17
C LEU A 2 -2.22 0.74 -12.73
N LEU A 3 -0.95 1.14 -12.58
CA LEU A 3 -0.34 1.46 -11.28
C LEU A 3 -1.03 2.63 -10.56
N ALA A 4 -1.39 3.68 -11.29
CA ALA A 4 -2.03 4.87 -10.73
C ALA A 4 -3.51 4.62 -10.37
N GLU A 5 -4.09 3.53 -10.88
CA GLU A 5 -5.45 3.08 -10.57
C GLU A 5 -5.47 2.13 -9.35
N GLY A 6 -4.35 2.00 -8.62
CA GLY A 6 -4.26 1.17 -7.42
C GLY A 6 -4.12 -0.33 -7.71
N THR A 7 -3.80 -0.72 -8.95
CA THR A 7 -3.59 -2.12 -9.31
C THR A 7 -2.40 -2.69 -8.53
N ASN A 8 -2.54 -3.94 -8.06
CA ASN A 8 -1.53 -4.62 -7.27
C ASN A 8 -0.18 -4.73 -8.01
N ILE A 9 0.87 -4.12 -7.44
CA ILE A 9 2.22 -4.05 -8.03
C ILE A 9 2.83 -5.43 -8.30
N LYS A 10 2.47 -6.46 -7.52
CA LYS A 10 2.92 -7.84 -7.73
C LYS A 10 2.34 -8.41 -9.03
N ALA A 11 1.04 -8.22 -9.27
CA ALA A 11 0.38 -8.71 -10.49
C ALA A 11 0.97 -8.04 -11.74
N ILE A 12 1.28 -6.75 -11.66
CA ILE A 12 1.96 -6.00 -12.72
C ILE A 12 3.36 -6.57 -12.95
N SER A 13 4.11 -6.82 -11.87
CA SER A 13 5.45 -7.41 -11.94
C SER A 13 5.45 -8.79 -12.60
N GLU A 14 4.47 -9.64 -12.28
CA GLU A 14 4.31 -10.97 -12.87
C GLU A 14 3.99 -10.88 -14.36
N ARG A 15 3.11 -9.95 -14.76
CA ARG A 15 2.78 -9.72 -16.17
C ARG A 15 3.96 -9.19 -17.00
N LEU A 16 4.84 -8.42 -16.37
CA LEU A 16 6.08 -7.91 -16.97
C LEU A 16 7.22 -8.94 -16.95
N GLY A 17 7.06 -10.08 -16.28
CA GLY A 17 8.09 -11.11 -16.19
C GLY A 17 9.27 -10.75 -15.29
N HIS A 18 9.11 -9.77 -14.40
CA HIS A 18 10.17 -9.42 -13.45
C HIS A 18 10.22 -10.45 -12.31
N SER A 19 11.36 -11.13 -12.18
CA SER A 19 11.63 -12.10 -11.11
C SER A 19 11.49 -11.51 -9.70
N LYS A 20 11.70 -10.19 -9.54
CA LYS A 20 11.55 -9.47 -8.27
C LYS A 20 10.55 -8.33 -8.43
N VAL A 21 9.56 -8.29 -7.53
CA VAL A 21 8.57 -7.18 -7.46
C VAL A 21 9.24 -5.84 -7.22
N SER A 22 10.36 -5.82 -6.48
CA SER A 22 11.15 -4.61 -6.22
C SER A 22 11.72 -3.96 -7.49
N THR A 23 11.98 -4.73 -8.56
CA THR A 23 12.39 -4.16 -9.85
C THR A 23 11.27 -3.28 -10.41
N THR A 24 10.05 -3.81 -10.48
CA THR A 24 8.87 -3.06 -10.93
C THR A 24 8.60 -1.85 -10.04
N LEU A 25 8.68 -2.03 -8.72
CA LEU A 25 8.45 -0.94 -7.78
C LEU A 25 9.50 0.17 -7.93
N ASN A 26 10.79 -0.16 -8.08
CA ASN A 26 11.84 0.85 -8.27
C ASN A 26 11.68 1.63 -9.58
N VAL A 27 11.25 0.96 -10.65
CA VAL A 27 11.05 1.61 -11.95
C VAL A 27 9.86 2.56 -11.89
N TYR A 28 8.76 2.19 -11.24
CA TYR A 28 7.50 2.94 -11.29
C TYR A 28 7.15 3.72 -10.01
N SER A 29 7.97 3.68 -8.96
CA SER A 29 7.72 4.35 -7.66
C SER A 29 7.54 5.86 -7.78
N HIS A 30 8.19 6.50 -8.75
CA HIS A 30 8.03 7.93 -9.03
C HIS A 30 6.61 8.31 -9.50
N LEU A 31 5.82 7.34 -9.98
CA LEU A 31 4.42 7.53 -10.34
C LEU A 31 3.46 7.40 -9.14
N LEU A 32 3.99 7.09 -7.95
CA LEU A 32 3.23 6.93 -6.71
C LEU A 32 3.59 8.06 -5.74
N PRO A 33 3.26 9.33 -6.07
CA PRO A 33 3.50 10.44 -5.16
C PRO A 33 2.70 10.22 -3.88
N ASN A 34 3.26 10.66 -2.75
CA ASN A 34 2.61 10.63 -1.43
C ASN A 34 2.29 9.25 -0.85
N ILE A 35 2.75 8.14 -1.45
CA ILE A 35 2.42 6.78 -0.97
C ILE A 35 2.85 6.54 0.48
N GLN A 36 3.97 7.10 0.92
CA GLN A 36 4.45 6.98 2.30
C GLN A 36 3.54 7.72 3.29
N ALA A 37 3.08 8.92 2.94
CA ALA A 37 2.17 9.70 3.77
C ALA A 37 0.81 9.01 3.89
N THR A 38 0.28 8.48 2.77
CA THR A 38 -0.96 7.70 2.76
C THR A 38 -0.83 6.42 3.59
N ALA A 39 0.29 5.71 3.48
CA ALA A 39 0.54 4.50 4.27
C ALA A 39 0.61 4.80 5.77
N ALA A 40 1.32 5.88 6.16
CA ALA A 40 1.40 6.31 7.56
C ALA A 40 0.02 6.67 8.13
N ALA A 41 -0.76 7.46 7.40
CA ALA A 41 -2.12 7.84 7.82
C ALA A 41 -3.07 6.63 7.92
N GLY A 42 -2.97 5.69 6.96
CA GLY A 42 -3.74 4.44 7.00
C GLY A 42 -3.40 3.58 8.21
N LEU A 43 -2.11 3.46 8.53
CA LEU A 43 -1.62 2.73 9.70
C LEU A 43 -2.07 3.37 11.01
N GLU A 44 -1.92 4.70 11.13
CA GLU A 44 -2.37 5.44 12.32
C GLU A 44 -3.87 5.26 12.55
N ASN A 45 -4.68 5.35 11.49
CA ASN A 45 -6.13 5.14 11.58
C ASN A 45 -6.48 3.70 12.01
N GLN A 46 -5.76 2.69 11.52
CA GLN A 46 -5.94 1.30 11.97
C GLN A 46 -5.58 1.12 13.44
N LEU A 47 -4.46 1.70 13.89
CA LEU A 47 -4.05 1.67 15.29
C LEU A 47 -5.09 2.34 16.20
N ASN A 48 -5.56 3.52 15.82
CA ASN A 48 -6.54 4.28 16.57
C ASN A 48 -7.90 3.57 16.63
N LYS A 49 -8.35 2.94 15.53
CA LYS A 49 -9.56 2.09 15.54
C LYS A 49 -9.42 0.94 16.53
N HIS A 50 -8.30 0.24 16.53
CA HIS A 50 -8.05 -0.86 17.46
C HIS A 50 -8.02 -0.39 18.92
N ALA A 51 -7.34 0.74 19.20
CA ALA A 51 -7.31 1.33 20.54
C ALA A 51 -8.71 1.77 20.99
N THR A 52 -9.49 2.35 20.09
CA THR A 52 -10.86 2.79 20.35
C THR A 52 -11.81 1.61 20.59
N MET A 53 -11.66 0.50 19.85
CA MET A 53 -12.42 -0.73 20.07
C MET A 53 -12.07 -1.38 21.41
N ALA A 54 -10.79 -1.41 21.77
CA ALA A 54 -10.33 -1.92 23.07
C ALA A 54 -10.87 -1.09 24.26
N LEU A 55 -11.01 0.23 24.09
CA LEU A 55 -11.57 1.14 25.10
C LEU A 55 -13.11 1.05 25.21
N MET A 56 -13.81 0.68 24.12
CA MET A 56 -15.27 0.52 24.11
C MET A 56 -15.76 -0.86 24.55
N GLY A 57 -14.87 -1.83 24.81
CA GLY A 57 -15.25 -3.15 25.34
C GLY A 57 -16.12 -3.99 24.39
N VAL A 58 -16.10 -3.70 23.09
CA VAL A 58 -16.78 -4.51 22.07
C VAL A 58 -15.82 -5.65 21.66
N PRO A 59 -16.26 -6.91 21.66
CA PRO A 59 -15.41 -8.07 21.37
C PRO A 59 -14.78 -8.03 19.97
#